data_AF-A0AAV0DIM4-F1
#
_entry.id   AF-A0AAV0DIM4-F1
#
_cell.length_a   1.000
_cell.length_b   1.000
_cell.length_c   1.000
_cell.angle_alpha   90.00
_cell.angle_beta   90.00
_cell.angle_gamma   90.00
#
_symmetry.space_group_name_H-M   'P 1'
#
loop_
_entity.id
_entity.type
_entity.pdbx_description
1 polymer ?
#
loop_
_entity_poly.entity_id
_entity_poly.type
_entity_poly.pdbx_seq_one_letter_code
_entity_poly.pdbx_strand_id
1 'polypeptide(L)'
;MCRLQPNSHTNVDCRCSVERAKMSGGAIRNKVQRKFKMRGYTLKVDALSEVLSFLDRFPSDSHDEALDLLLDELHHLSLKSAILDKEPVHKVVSLLLEAEASVEENPSSSCSPASALRVIDAFDAPKLRYDPVRAVF
;
A
#
# COMPACT_ATOMS: atom_id res chain seq x y z
N MET A 1 -57.57 -10.03 -7.30
CA MET A 1 -57.03 -11.34 -7.74
C MET A 1 -55.59 -11.45 -7.23
N CYS A 2 -55.35 -12.36 -6.30
CA CYS A 2 -54.02 -12.63 -5.75
C CYS A 2 -53.25 -13.55 -6.71
N ARG A 3 -51.96 -13.29 -6.95
CA ARG A 3 -50.99 -14.38 -7.16
C ARG A 3 -49.72 -14.11 -6.36
N LEU A 4 -49.52 -15.00 -5.39
CA LEU A 4 -48.31 -15.25 -4.62
C LEU A 4 -47.13 -15.59 -5.54
N GLN A 5 -45.94 -15.20 -5.09
CA GLN A 5 -44.65 -15.75 -5.53
C GLN A 5 -44.48 -17.22 -5.11
N PRO A 6 -43.42 -17.89 -5.59
CA PRO A 6 -42.35 -18.22 -4.64
C PRO A 6 -40.91 -18.10 -5.20
N ASN A 7 -40.00 -17.66 -4.31
CA ASN A 7 -38.64 -18.14 -3.99
C ASN A 7 -37.81 -18.87 -5.08
N SER A 8 -36.49 -18.76 -5.18
CA SER A 8 -35.42 -18.26 -4.32
C SER A 8 -34.12 -18.60 -5.04
N HIS A 9 -33.13 -17.71 -5.06
CA HIS A 9 -31.70 -18.06 -4.91
C HIS A 9 -30.86 -16.80 -5.05
N THR A 10 -30.28 -16.40 -3.93
CA THR A 10 -28.91 -15.89 -3.79
C THR A 10 -28.33 -15.16 -5.00
N ASN A 11 -28.44 -13.84 -5.00
CA ASN A 11 -27.22 -13.07 -4.81
C ASN A 11 -27.61 -11.74 -4.20
N VAL A 12 -27.17 -11.53 -2.97
CA VAL A 12 -27.04 -10.18 -2.44
C VAL A 12 -25.88 -9.59 -3.23
N ASP A 13 -26.17 -9.10 -4.44
CA ASP A 13 -25.28 -8.17 -5.12
C ASP A 13 -25.33 -6.88 -4.31
N CYS A 14 -24.66 -6.90 -3.16
CA CYS A 14 -24.03 -5.73 -2.61
C CYS A 14 -22.95 -5.33 -3.62
N ARG A 15 -23.36 -4.77 -4.76
CA ARG A 15 -22.62 -3.70 -5.38
C ARG A 15 -22.67 -2.56 -4.38
N CYS A 16 -21.85 -2.68 -3.35
CA CYS A 16 -21.29 -1.53 -2.67
C CYS A 16 -20.55 -0.81 -3.78
N SER A 17 -21.27 0.10 -4.44
CA SER A 17 -20.65 1.19 -5.17
C SER A 17 -19.84 1.89 -4.09
N VAL A 18 -18.57 1.50 -3.97
CA VAL A 18 -17.56 2.34 -3.32
C VAL A 18 -17.39 3.49 -4.30
N GLU A 19 -18.38 4.37 -4.25
CA GLU A 19 -18.37 5.68 -4.85
C GLU A 19 -17.16 6.35 -4.20
N ARG A 20 -16.05 6.36 -4.94
CA ARG A 20 -14.79 6.99 -4.55
C ARG A 20 -15.11 8.47 -4.31
N ALA A 21 -15.51 8.80 -3.10
CA ALA A 21 -15.55 10.15 -2.60
C ALA A 21 -14.10 10.60 -2.47
N LYS A 22 -13.54 11.11 -3.57
CA LYS A 22 -12.25 11.80 -3.56
C LYS A 22 -12.41 13.02 -2.66
N MET A 23 -12.01 12.85 -1.41
CA MET A 23 -11.95 13.93 -0.42
C MET A 23 -11.17 15.10 -1.04
N SER A 24 -11.75 16.30 -0.98
CA SER A 24 -11.15 17.53 -1.51
C SER A 24 -9.72 17.71 -0.96
N GLY A 25 -8.76 18.00 -1.84
CA GLY A 25 -7.34 18.15 -1.46
C GLY A 25 -7.10 19.20 -0.36
N GLY A 26 -8.01 20.17 -0.21
CA GLY A 26 -7.98 21.13 0.90
C GLY A 26 -8.30 20.51 2.27
N ALA A 27 -9.22 19.55 2.32
CA ALA A 27 -9.59 18.84 3.55
C ALA A 27 -8.46 17.91 4.02
N ILE A 28 -7.81 17.21 3.08
CA ILE A 28 -6.66 16.33 3.36
C ILE A 28 -5.49 17.16 3.90
N ARG A 29 -5.17 18.29 3.26
CA ARG A 29 -4.11 19.20 3.73
C ARG A 29 -4.31 19.66 5.18
N ASN A 30 -5.53 20.04 5.54
CA ASN A 30 -5.86 20.47 6.92
C ASN A 30 -5.72 19.31 7.91
N LYS A 31 -6.11 18.09 7.50
CA LYS A 31 -5.98 16.87 8.30
C LYS A 31 -4.53 16.55 8.61
N VAL A 32 -3.66 16.56 7.59
CA VAL A 32 -2.20 16.39 7.75
C VAL A 32 -1.65 17.42 8.73
N GLN A 33 -1.91 18.70 8.49
CA GLN A 33 -1.40 19.76 9.37
C GLN A 33 -1.87 19.59 10.83
N ARG A 34 -3.13 19.18 11.04
CA ARG A 34 -3.66 18.96 12.38
C ARG A 34 -2.98 17.78 13.08
N LYS A 35 -2.81 16.65 12.39
CA LYS A 35 -2.13 15.45 12.93
C LYS A 35 -0.70 15.75 13.37
N PHE A 36 0.07 16.44 12.52
CA PHE A 36 1.45 16.83 12.85
C PHE A 36 1.53 17.85 14.00
N LYS A 37 0.62 18.84 14.04
CA LYS A 37 0.54 19.80 15.16
C LYS A 37 0.20 19.13 16.49
N MET A 38 -0.70 18.13 16.50
CA MET A 38 -1.06 17.39 17.71
C MET A 38 0.12 16.61 18.30
N ARG A 39 1.07 16.18 17.47
CA ARG A 39 2.32 15.52 17.90
C ARG A 39 3.44 16.49 18.26
N GLY A 40 3.19 17.81 18.18
CA GLY A 40 4.18 18.84 18.50
C GLY A 40 5.14 19.20 17.35
N TYR A 41 4.89 18.69 16.13
CA TYR A 41 5.71 19.00 14.96
C TYR A 41 5.19 20.22 14.19
N THR A 42 6.12 21.03 13.70
CA THR A 42 5.83 22.13 12.77
C THR A 42 6.26 21.73 11.37
N LEU A 43 5.31 21.61 10.45
CA LEU A 43 5.56 21.15 9.08
C LEU A 43 5.80 22.32 8.13
N LYS A 44 6.89 22.30 7.36
CA LYS A 44 7.09 23.25 6.24
C LYS A 44 6.22 22.90 5.03
N VAL A 45 6.08 23.86 4.11
CA VAL A 45 5.28 23.68 2.88
C VAL A 45 5.84 22.54 2.02
N ASP A 46 7.16 22.44 1.90
CA ASP A 46 7.81 21.40 1.08
C ASP A 46 7.61 19.99 1.66
N ALA A 47 7.66 19.88 2.99
CA ALA A 47 7.33 18.65 3.70
C ALA A 47 5.85 18.28 3.50
N LEU A 48 4.95 19.28 3.50
CA LEU A 48 3.52 19.06 3.29
C LEU A 48 3.22 18.45 1.93
N SER A 49 3.85 18.98 0.86
CA SER A 49 3.69 18.42 -0.48
C SER A 49 4.16 16.97 -0.57
N GLU A 50 5.24 16.63 0.14
CA GLU A 50 5.77 15.26 0.15
C GLU A 50 4.78 14.30 0.83
N VAL A 51 4.24 14.68 2.00
CA VAL A 51 3.23 13.88 2.70
C VAL A 51 1.97 13.70 1.85
N LEU A 52 1.52 14.76 1.16
CA LEU A 52 0.37 14.64 0.26
C LEU A 52 0.65 13.68 -0.91
N SER A 53 1.86 13.72 -1.46
CA SER A 53 2.28 12.82 -2.54
C SER A 53 2.37 11.36 -2.07
N PHE A 54 2.75 11.15 -0.81
CA PHE A 54 2.71 9.84 -0.16
C PHE A 54 1.26 9.36 0.01
N LEU A 55 0.36 10.22 0.50
CA LEU A 55 -1.05 9.86 0.72
C LEU A 55 -1.84 9.59 -0.57
N ASP A 56 -1.46 10.19 -1.71
CA ASP A 56 -2.12 9.91 -3.00
C ASP A 56 -1.92 8.44 -3.46
N ARG A 57 -0.94 7.74 -2.88
CA ARG A 57 -0.71 6.30 -3.14
C ARG A 57 -1.70 5.40 -2.41
N PHE A 58 -2.35 5.89 -1.36
CA PHE A 58 -3.26 5.13 -0.51
C PHE A 58 -4.72 5.55 -0.72
N PRO A 59 -5.67 4.61 -0.55
CA PRO A 59 -7.09 4.95 -0.56
C PRO A 59 -7.44 5.90 0.59
N SER A 60 -8.45 6.74 0.39
CA SER A 60 -8.86 7.82 1.31
C SER A 60 -9.15 7.35 2.75
N ASP A 61 -9.58 6.11 2.92
CA ASP A 61 -9.96 5.55 4.21
C ASP A 61 -8.73 5.18 5.08
N SER A 62 -7.58 4.88 4.46
CA SER A 62 -6.34 4.51 5.17
C SER A 62 -5.38 5.70 5.37
N HIS A 63 -5.79 6.93 5.04
CA HIS A 63 -4.95 8.12 5.21
C HIS A 63 -4.59 8.40 6.67
N ASP A 64 -5.49 8.10 7.62
CA ASP A 64 -5.18 8.26 9.05
C ASP A 64 -4.11 7.28 9.52
N GLU A 65 -4.24 6.00 9.15
CA GLU A 65 -3.30 4.95 9.52
C GLU A 65 -1.91 5.20 8.90
N ALA A 66 -1.87 5.56 7.61
CA ALA A 66 -0.63 5.89 6.91
C ALA A 66 0.06 7.13 7.53
N LEU A 67 -0.72 8.12 7.99
CA LEU A 67 -0.17 9.29 8.69
C LEU A 67 0.38 8.93 10.07
N ASP A 68 -0.35 8.11 10.84
CA ASP A 68 0.09 7.71 12.17
C ASP A 68 1.38 6.87 12.10
N LEU A 69 1.50 5.97 11.12
CA LEU A 69 2.73 5.21 10.86
C LEU A 69 3.91 6.12 10.49
N LEU A 70 3.70 7.06 9.56
CA LEU A 70 4.72 8.04 9.16
C LEU A 70 5.21 8.89 10.36
N LEU A 71 4.28 9.27 11.24
CA LEU A 71 4.58 10.03 12.45
C LEU A 71 5.37 9.22 13.47
N ASP A 72 5.03 7.95 13.65
CA ASP A 72 5.73 7.08 14.58
C ASP A 72 7.17 6.84 14.10
N GLU A 73 7.41 6.64 12.80
CA GLU A 73 8.78 6.53 12.29
C GLU A 73 9.57 7.83 12.29
N LEU A 74 8.91 8.98 12.09
CA LEU A 74 9.55 10.27 12.32
C LEU A 74 9.97 10.45 13.79
N HIS A 75 9.23 9.87 14.73
CA HIS A 75 9.59 9.87 16.14
C HIS A 75 10.81 9.00 16.43
N HIS A 76 10.90 7.82 15.80
CA HIS A 76 12.06 6.93 15.92
C HIS A 76 13.35 7.51 15.33
N LEU A 77 13.26 8.36 14.31
CA LEU A 77 14.45 8.99 13.69
C LEU A 77 15.18 10.03 14.57
N SER A 78 14.78 10.21 15.83
CA SER A 78 15.44 11.10 16.83
C SER A 78 15.88 12.42 16.21
N LEU A 79 14.90 13.17 15.71
CA LEU A 79 15.15 14.43 15.04
C LEU A 79 15.64 15.48 16.05
N LYS A 80 16.70 16.19 15.67
CA LYS A 80 17.27 17.28 16.48
C LYS A 80 16.34 18.51 16.58
N SER A 81 15.31 18.60 15.73
CA SER A 81 14.34 19.70 15.69
C SER A 81 12.90 19.21 15.52
N ALA A 82 11.97 19.90 16.19
CA ALA A 82 10.53 19.69 16.00
C ALA A 82 9.97 20.36 14.72
N ILE A 83 10.83 21.03 13.95
CA ILE A 83 10.49 21.59 12.63
C ILE A 83 10.86 20.55 11.57
N LEU A 84 9.89 20.15 10.76
CA LEU A 84 10.03 19.14 9.73
C LEU A 84 10.21 19.78 8.35
N ASP A 85 11.38 19.52 7.78
CA ASP A 85 11.76 19.82 6.41
C ASP A 85 11.39 18.67 5.47
N LYS A 86 11.67 18.83 4.16
CA LYS A 86 11.40 17.79 3.16
C LYS A 86 12.25 16.54 3.39
N GLU A 87 13.56 16.70 3.64
CA GLU A 87 14.51 15.59 3.80
C GLU A 87 14.10 14.53 4.84
N PRO A 88 13.74 14.86 6.11
CA PRO A 88 13.36 13.85 7.08
C PRO A 88 12.09 13.10 6.69
N VAL A 89 11.10 13.81 6.13
CA VAL A 89 9.86 13.18 5.64
C VAL A 89 10.16 12.26 4.46
N HIS A 90 10.93 12.73 3.48
CA HIS A 90 11.30 11.94 2.32
C HIS A 90 12.10 10.69 2.71
N LYS A 91 13.01 10.78 3.70
CA LYS A 91 13.74 9.61 4.20
C LYS A 91 12.80 8.55 4.77
N VAL A 92 11.85 8.94 5.63
CA VAL A 92 10.88 7.99 6.19
C VAL A 92 9.96 7.44 5.11
N VAL A 93 9.46 8.29 4.21
CA VAL A 93 8.63 7.85 3.09
C VAL A 93 9.38 6.84 2.22
N SER A 94 10.64 7.11 1.86
CA SER A 94 11.49 6.17 1.12
C SER A 94 11.66 4.86 1.89
N LEU A 95 11.97 4.92 3.19
CA LEU A 95 12.14 3.75 4.04
C LEU A 95 10.86 2.91 4.10
N LEU A 96 9.69 3.53 4.32
CA LEU A 96 8.40 2.83 4.37
C LEU A 96 8.07 2.15 3.04
N LEU A 97 8.33 2.83 1.92
CA LEU A 97 8.09 2.28 0.59
C LEU A 97 9.11 1.18 0.21
N GLU A 98 10.36 1.33 0.60
CA GLU A 98 11.42 0.33 0.41
C GLU A 98 11.16 -0.90 1.27
N ALA A 99 10.68 -0.73 2.51
CA ALA A 99 10.30 -1.84 3.37
C ALA A 99 9.09 -2.60 2.81
N GLU A 100 8.06 -1.91 2.31
CA GLU A 100 6.94 -2.55 1.60
C GLU A 100 7.40 -3.33 0.36
N ALA A 101 8.37 -2.80 -0.39
CA ALA A 101 8.96 -3.50 -1.53
C ALA A 101 9.88 -4.67 -1.12
N SER A 102 10.50 -4.60 0.06
CA SER A 102 11.44 -5.60 0.59
C SER A 102 10.78 -6.68 1.44
N VAL A 103 9.51 -6.55 1.85
CA VAL A 103 8.77 -7.63 2.53
C VAL A 103 8.45 -8.80 1.59
N GLU A 104 8.66 -8.63 0.27
CA GLU A 104 8.76 -9.74 -0.70
C GLU A 104 10.19 -10.27 -0.88
N GLU A 105 11.17 -9.93 -0.02
CA GLU A 105 12.54 -10.46 -0.10
C GLU A 105 13.11 -10.71 1.31
N ASN A 106 12.94 -11.95 1.78
CA ASN A 106 13.68 -12.51 2.90
C ASN A 106 15.20 -12.47 2.60
N PRO A 107 16.03 -11.74 3.36
CA PRO A 107 17.46 -11.65 3.09
C PRO A 107 18.19 -12.89 3.59
N SER A 108 18.35 -13.85 2.69
CA SER A 108 19.66 -14.51 2.55
C SER A 108 20.28 -14.03 1.24
N SER A 109 21.14 -13.01 1.36
CA SER A 109 22.23 -12.69 0.42
C SER A 109 21.98 -11.65 -0.69
N SER A 110 22.61 -10.48 -0.47
CA SER A 110 23.34 -9.62 -1.42
C SER A 110 23.02 -9.60 -2.93
N CYS A 111 22.73 -8.39 -3.41
CA CYS A 111 23.19 -7.79 -4.68
C CYS A 111 23.58 -8.71 -5.85
N SER A 112 22.74 -8.74 -6.90
CA SER A 112 23.08 -8.56 -8.34
C SER A 112 21.82 -8.80 -9.19
N PRO A 113 21.61 -8.10 -10.34
CA PRO A 113 20.54 -8.44 -11.28
C PRO A 113 20.92 -9.68 -12.11
N ALA A 114 21.29 -10.77 -11.45
CA ALA A 114 21.61 -12.04 -12.07
C ALA A 114 20.33 -12.89 -12.05
N SER A 115 19.75 -13.10 -13.24
CA SER A 115 18.80 -14.18 -13.57
C SER A 115 18.11 -14.83 -12.37
N ALA A 116 16.93 -14.34 -11.98
CA ALA A 116 16.15 -14.86 -10.87
C ALA A 116 15.97 -16.39 -10.99
N LEU A 117 16.72 -17.15 -10.17
CA LEU A 117 16.62 -18.60 -10.11
C LEU A 117 15.32 -18.97 -9.38
N ARG A 118 14.56 -19.91 -9.94
CA ARG A 118 13.35 -20.45 -9.31
C ARG A 118 13.54 -21.93 -9.06
N VAL A 119 13.32 -22.35 -7.82
CA VAL A 119 13.30 -23.77 -7.45
C VAL A 119 11.91 -24.30 -7.75
N ILE A 120 11.83 -25.36 -8.56
CA ILE A 120 10.56 -26.04 -8.87
C ILE A 120 10.54 -27.33 -8.05
N ASP A 121 9.53 -27.50 -7.21
CA ASP A 121 9.30 -28.78 -6.54
C ASP A 121 8.93 -29.84 -7.57
N ALA A 122 9.64 -30.97 -7.54
CA ALA A 122 9.40 -32.11 -8.44
C ALA A 122 7.98 -32.68 -8.31
N PHE A 123 7.32 -32.48 -7.16
CA PHE A 123 5.96 -32.95 -6.92
C PHE A 123 4.88 -31.98 -7.41
N ASP A 124 5.20 -30.69 -7.55
CA ASP A 124 4.31 -29.66 -8.09
C ASP A 124 4.49 -29.44 -9.60
N ALA A 125 5.45 -30.12 -10.23
CA ALA A 125 5.66 -30.06 -11.67
C ALA A 125 4.50 -30.76 -12.45
N PRO A 126 3.99 -30.14 -13.53
CA PRO A 126 2.94 -30.76 -14.34
C PRO A 126 3.44 -32.05 -15.00
N LYS A 127 2.64 -33.12 -14.88
CA LYS A 127 2.93 -34.42 -15.49
C LYS A 127 2.57 -34.38 -16.98
N LEU A 128 3.54 -34.05 -17.83
CA LEU A 128 3.39 -34.04 -19.29
C LEU A 128 3.37 -35.47 -19.86
N ARG A 129 2.56 -35.71 -20.91
CA ARG A 129 2.42 -37.04 -21.54
C ARG A 129 2.71 -36.91 -23.03
N TYR A 130 3.80 -37.53 -23.45
CA TYR A 130 4.22 -37.51 -24.85
C TYR A 130 3.25 -38.26 -25.77
N ASP A 131 2.83 -37.59 -26.84
CA ASP A 131 2.11 -38.16 -27.99
C ASP A 131 3.10 -38.39 -29.15
N PRO A 132 3.40 -39.66 -29.52
CA PRO A 132 4.38 -39.99 -30.55
C PRO A 132 3.87 -39.75 -31.98
N VAL A 133 2.56 -39.68 -32.19
CA VAL A 133 1.99 -39.42 -33.53
C VAL A 133 2.15 -37.94 -33.88
N ARG A 134 2.01 -37.09 -32.87
CA ARG A 134 2.05 -35.63 -33.02
C ARG A 134 3.40 -35.04 -32.64
N ALA A 135 4.28 -35.84 -32.03
CA ALA A 135 5.58 -35.43 -31.50
C ALA A 135 5.47 -34.23 -30.52
N VAL A 136 4.50 -34.28 -29.61
CA VAL A 136 4.23 -33.22 -28.60
C VAL A 136 4.08 -33.81 -27.19
N PHE A 137 4.20 -32.99 -26.15
CA PHE A 137 4.12 -33.35 -24.72
C PHE A 137 2.83 -32.89 -24.04
#